data_AF-A0A4W3HNR4-F1
#
_entry.id   AF-A0A4W3HNR4-F1
#
_cell.length_a   1.000
_cell.length_b   1.000
_cell.length_c   1.000
_cell.angle_alpha   90.00
_cell.angle_beta   90.00
_cell.angle_gamma   90.00
#
_symmetry.space_group_name_H-M   'P 1'
#
loop_
_entity.id
_entity.type
_entity.pdbx_description
1 polymer ?
#
loop_
_entity_poly.entity_id
_entity_poly.type
_entity_poly.pdbx_seq_one_letter_code
_entity_poly.pdbx_strand_id
1 'polypeptide(L)'
;MDSLRQLFRSINEMMSGTSDQNVIVKGAALKYLPTIVNDVKLVFDPKELSKLFTDFIHNVPPGKLVLQKLYCLIEIVHSDLFTHHGE
;
A
#
# COMPACT_ATOMS: atom_id res chain seq x y z
N MET A 1 14.97 10.93 -1.00
CA MET A 1 14.32 9.83 -0.25
C MET A 1 13.16 10.33 0.61
N ASP A 2 13.33 11.42 1.37
CA ASP A 2 12.27 11.89 2.26
C ASP A 2 10.99 12.35 1.53
N SER A 3 11.11 12.86 0.31
CA SER A 3 9.95 13.15 -0.55
C SER A 3 9.10 11.92 -0.89
N LEU A 4 9.73 10.77 -1.13
CA LEU A 4 9.02 9.53 -1.44
C LEU A 4 8.40 8.93 -0.16
N ARG A 5 9.11 9.00 0.97
CA ARG A 5 8.52 8.66 2.29
C ARG A 5 7.31 9.52 2.60
N GLN A 6 7.43 10.82 2.37
CA GLN A 6 6.33 11.77 2.58
C GLN A 6 5.13 11.42 1.70
N LEU A 7 5.36 11.05 0.43
CA LEU A 7 4.30 10.61 -0.47
C LEU A 7 3.55 9.40 0.08
N PHE A 8 4.25 8.34 0.51
CA PHE A 8 3.61 7.15 1.10
C PHE A 8 2.83 7.48 2.38
N ARG A 9 3.37 8.37 3.24
CA ARG A 9 2.66 8.85 4.44
C ARG A 9 1.37 9.58 4.08
N SER A 10 1.40 10.49 3.11
CA SER A 10 0.22 11.21 2.65
C SER A 10 -0.82 10.28 2.01
N ILE A 11 -0.40 9.24 1.30
CA ILE A 11 -1.32 8.21 0.79
C ILE A 11 -1.97 7.46 1.97
N ASN A 12 -1.20 7.08 2.99
CA ASN A 12 -1.73 6.39 4.17
C ASN A 12 -2.74 7.26 4.95
N GLU A 13 -2.48 8.54 5.10
CA GLU A 13 -3.41 9.52 5.69
C GLU A 13 -4.69 9.65 4.85
N MET A 14 -4.57 9.69 3.51
CA MET A 14 -5.73 9.71 2.62
C MET A 14 -6.59 8.44 2.79
N MET A 15 -5.95 7.27 2.95
CA MET A 15 -6.66 6.01 3.16
C MET A 15 -7.45 5.99 4.47
N SER A 16 -6.96 6.60 5.55
CA SER A 16 -7.60 6.56 6.88
C SER A 16 -8.81 7.49 7.02
N GLY A 17 -8.94 8.52 6.18
CA GLY A 17 -10.06 9.47 6.26
C GLY A 17 -11.44 8.81 6.08
N THR A 18 -12.44 9.19 6.87
CA THR A 18 -13.78 8.56 6.83
C THR A 18 -14.71 9.11 5.75
N SER A 19 -14.30 10.15 5.03
CA SER A 19 -15.12 10.79 3.99
C SER A 19 -15.33 9.89 2.77
N ASP A 20 -16.59 9.77 2.37
CA ASP A 20 -16.99 9.01 1.18
C ASP A 20 -16.57 9.68 -0.14
N GLN A 21 -16.21 10.97 -0.08
CA GLN A 21 -15.74 11.71 -1.26
C GLN A 21 -14.44 11.12 -1.86
N ASN A 22 -13.65 10.40 -1.05
CA ASN A 22 -12.36 9.87 -1.49
C ASN A 22 -12.41 8.39 -1.89
N VAL A 23 -13.58 7.73 -1.90
CA VAL A 23 -13.69 6.27 -2.17
C VAL A 23 -13.08 5.87 -3.51
N ILE A 24 -13.29 6.68 -4.55
CA ILE A 24 -12.73 6.42 -5.89
C ILE A 24 -11.20 6.48 -5.86
N VAL A 25 -10.64 7.51 -5.21
CA VAL A 25 -9.19 7.70 -5.10
C VAL A 25 -8.55 6.58 -4.28
N LYS A 26 -9.20 6.14 -3.20
CA LYS A 26 -8.77 4.98 -2.40
C LYS A 26 -8.76 3.69 -3.21
N GLY A 27 -9.79 3.48 -4.03
CA GLY A 27 -9.84 2.35 -4.97
C GLY A 27 -8.69 2.39 -5.98
N ALA A 28 -8.36 3.56 -6.50
CA ALA A 28 -7.22 3.75 -7.39
C ALA A 28 -5.89 3.47 -6.67
N ALA A 29 -5.70 3.96 -5.44
CA ALA A 29 -4.51 3.67 -4.65
C ALA A 29 -4.34 2.15 -4.44
N LEU A 30 -5.41 1.43 -4.09
CA LEU A 30 -5.39 -0.04 -3.94
C LEU A 30 -5.03 -0.76 -5.25
N LYS A 31 -5.36 -0.18 -6.40
CA LYS A 31 -5.06 -0.75 -7.70
C LYS A 31 -3.62 -0.50 -8.15
N TYR A 32 -3.11 0.73 -7.95
CA TYR A 32 -1.85 1.17 -8.57
C TYR A 32 -0.65 1.17 -7.63
N LEU A 33 -0.84 1.40 -6.33
CA LEU A 33 0.27 1.35 -5.38
C LEU A 33 0.96 -0.02 -5.29
N PRO A 34 0.25 -1.17 -5.36
CA PRO A 34 0.93 -2.46 -5.30
C PRO A 34 1.76 -2.77 -6.56
N THR A 35 1.46 -2.17 -7.71
CA THR A 35 2.16 -2.48 -8.98
C THR A 35 3.59 -1.94 -9.02
N ILE A 36 3.94 -1.02 -8.11
CA ILE A 36 5.27 -0.39 -8.06
C ILE A 36 6.14 -0.96 -6.93
N VAL A 37 5.66 -1.96 -6.16
CA VAL A 37 6.36 -2.49 -4.98
C VAL A 37 7.79 -2.91 -5.30
N ASN A 38 7.98 -3.59 -6.44
CA ASN A 38 9.29 -4.08 -6.88
C ASN A 38 10.28 -2.98 -7.25
N ASP A 39 9.81 -1.79 -7.61
CA ASP A 39 10.66 -0.63 -7.88
C ASP A 39 10.98 0.10 -6.57
N VAL A 40 9.97 0.33 -5.73
CA VAL A 40 10.16 1.09 -4.49
C VAL A 40 10.99 0.32 -3.45
N LYS A 41 10.98 -1.03 -3.46
CA LYS A 41 11.84 -1.83 -2.58
C LYS A 41 13.34 -1.57 -2.82
N LEU A 42 13.72 -1.12 -4.02
CA LEU A 42 15.14 -0.86 -4.35
C LEU A 42 15.67 0.42 -3.70
N VAL A 43 14.77 1.30 -3.25
CA VAL A 43 15.13 2.58 -2.65
C VAL A 43 14.71 2.70 -1.18
N PHE A 44 13.77 1.89 -0.70
CA PHE A 44 13.39 1.85 0.72
C PHE A 44 14.11 0.76 1.51
N ASP A 45 14.23 0.97 2.83
CA ASP A 45 14.46 -0.16 3.74
C ASP A 45 13.25 -1.12 3.66
N PRO A 46 13.46 -2.44 3.48
CA PRO A 46 12.35 -3.38 3.33
C PRO A 46 11.39 -3.39 4.53
N LYS A 47 11.88 -3.24 5.76
CA LYS A 47 11.01 -3.24 6.95
C LYS A 47 10.19 -1.96 7.03
N GLU A 48 10.80 -0.81 6.71
CA GLU A 48 10.09 0.47 6.59
C GLU A 48 8.97 0.37 5.54
N LEU A 49 9.29 -0.17 4.35
CA LEU A 49 8.33 -0.32 3.27
C LEU A 49 7.19 -1.30 3.62
N SER A 50 7.50 -2.46 4.22
CA SER A 50 6.49 -3.41 4.69
C SER A 50 5.56 -2.77 5.72
N LYS A 51 6.08 -1.92 6.63
CA LYS A 51 5.25 -1.20 7.60
C LYS A 51 4.32 -0.19 6.92
N LEU A 52 4.82 0.57 5.94
CA LEU A 52 4.00 1.52 5.18
C LEU A 52 2.84 0.83 4.44
N PHE A 53 3.09 -0.32 3.78
CA PHE A 53 2.05 -1.10 3.12
C PHE A 53 1.09 -1.78 4.10
N THR A 54 1.58 -2.21 5.26
CA THR A 54 0.71 -2.75 6.31
C THR A 54 -0.27 -1.68 6.78
N ASP A 55 0.22 -0.47 7.08
CA ASP A 55 -0.62 0.64 7.53
C ASP A 55 -1.60 1.07 6.42
N PHE A 56 -1.15 1.09 5.16
CA PHE A 56 -1.99 1.34 3.97
C PHE A 56 -3.21 0.41 3.91
N ILE A 57 -2.98 -0.90 4.05
CA ILE A 57 -4.05 -1.92 4.01
C ILE A 57 -4.96 -1.83 5.24
N HIS A 58 -4.41 -1.54 6.42
CA HIS A 58 -5.19 -1.38 7.65
C HIS A 58 -6.11 -0.16 7.60
N ASN A 59 -5.68 0.91 6.92
CA ASN A 59 -6.45 2.13 6.78
C ASN A 59 -7.64 2.01 5.81
N VAL A 60 -7.77 0.90 5.07
CA VAL A 60 -8.96 0.66 4.23
C VAL A 60 -10.21 0.54 5.12
N PRO A 61 -11.24 1.40 4.93
CA PRO A 61 -12.44 1.38 5.75
C PRO A 61 -13.13 0.00 5.78
N PRO A 62 -13.54 -0.51 6.95
CA PRO A 62 -14.23 -1.79 7.06
C PRO A 62 -15.49 -1.84 6.19
N GLY A 63 -15.71 -2.99 5.53
CA GLY A 63 -16.88 -3.20 4.67
C GLY A 63 -16.85 -2.46 3.33
N LYS A 64 -15.84 -1.62 3.06
CA LYS A 64 -15.66 -0.93 1.77
C LYS A 64 -14.45 -1.50 1.02
N LEU A 65 -14.50 -1.40 -0.30
CA LEU A 65 -13.38 -1.74 -1.20
C LEU A 65 -12.82 -3.16 -0.97
N VAL A 66 -13.67 -4.11 -0.54
CA VAL A 66 -13.23 -5.44 -0.09
C VAL A 66 -12.47 -6.19 -1.19
N LEU A 67 -12.98 -6.19 -2.42
CA LEU A 67 -12.32 -6.82 -3.56
C LEU A 67 -11.03 -6.12 -3.93
N GLN A 68 -11.01 -4.78 -3.95
CA GLN A 68 -9.81 -4.01 -4.24
C GLN A 68 -8.72 -4.24 -3.18
N LYS A 69 -9.09 -4.33 -1.90
CA LYS A 69 -8.20 -4.68 -0.80
C LYS A 69 -7.61 -6.07 -0.98
N LEU A 70 -8.45 -7.05 -1.35
CA LEU A 70 -8.01 -8.42 -1.60
C LEU A 70 -7.01 -8.49 -2.78
N TYR A 71 -7.33 -7.89 -3.92
CA TYR A 71 -6.41 -7.86 -5.06
C TYR A 71 -5.10 -7.14 -4.73
N CYS A 72 -5.18 -6.01 -4.01
CA CYS A 72 -4.00 -5.28 -3.56
C CYS A 72 -3.10 -6.16 -2.68
N LEU A 73 -3.68 -6.90 -1.74
CA LEU A 73 -2.96 -7.84 -0.90
C LEU A 73 -2.28 -8.94 -1.72
N ILE A 74 -2.99 -9.53 -2.69
CA ILE A 74 -2.45 -10.57 -3.59
C ILE A 74 -1.21 -10.06 -4.33
N GLU A 75 -1.29 -8.86 -4.91
CA GLU A 75 -0.16 -8.25 -5.62
C GLU A 75 1.03 -7.98 -4.68
N ILE A 76 0.77 -7.48 -3.48
CA ILE A 76 1.82 -7.21 -2.48
C ILE A 76 2.50 -8.50 -2.04
N VAL A 77 1.76 -9.56 -1.70
CA VAL A 77 2.37 -10.81 -1.19
C VAL A 77 3.11 -11.59 -2.27
N HIS A 78 2.73 -11.43 -3.55
CA HIS A 78 3.46 -11.99 -4.68
C HIS A 78 4.64 -11.13 -5.14
N SER A 79 4.77 -9.89 -4.63
CA SER A 79 5.94 -9.07 -4.91
C SER A 79 7.16 -9.59 -4.16
N ASP A 80 8.34 -9.19 -4.64
CA ASP A 80 9.60 -9.61 -4.05
C ASP A 80 9.83 -9.05 -2.64
N LEU A 81 8.98 -8.13 -2.17
CA LEU A 81 9.04 -7.58 -0.83
C LEU A 81 8.75 -8.64 0.25
N PHE A 82 7.96 -9.66 -0.10
CA PHE A 82 7.54 -10.73 0.82
C PHE A 82 7.87 -12.14 0.31
N THR A 83 8.43 -12.29 -0.90
CA THR A 83 9.02 -13.56 -1.32
C THR A 83 10.19 -13.87 -0.40
N HIS A 84 10.26 -15.10 0.11
CA HIS A 84 11.33 -15.53 1.00
C HIS A 84 12.68 -15.33 0.31
N HIS A 85 13.54 -14.48 0.87
CA HIS A 85 14.97 -14.75 0.86
C HIS A 85 15.16 -15.95 1.80
N GLY A 86 14.92 -17.15 1.26
CA GLY A 86 15.50 -18.35 1.85
C GLY A 86 17.00 -18.14 1.92
N GLU A 87 17.58 -18.54 3.04
CA GLU A 87 18.98 -18.94 3.09
C GLU A 87 19.33 -19.90 1.93
#